data_AF-A0A8D5FRR4-F1
#
_entry.id   AF-A0A8D5FRR4-F1
#
_cell.length_a   1.000
_cell.length_b   1.000
_cell.length_c   1.000
_cell.angle_alpha   90.00
_cell.angle_beta   90.00
_cell.angle_gamma   90.00
#
_symmetry.space_group_name_H-M   'P 1'
#
loop_
_entity.id
_entity.type
_entity.pdbx_description
1 polymer ?
#
loop_
_entity_poly.entity_id
_entity_poly.type
_entity_poly.pdbx_seq_one_letter_code
_entity_poly.pdbx_strand_id
1 'polypeptide(L)'
;MVEKEVLVEVLADMVGGRISGDGSVRIRGFASLDQAGPTDMSFLVKKKDLELLKTSKGAAFIVPEGVESDGSRPLVIVRDPYLAAAIIHSYILREEFQAGGIHSRAFVGENCEISREITIGPMVVLGDRVTVGKKVTIEAGVVIGNDVTIGDECLIKSNATICDGSILGSRVIIQPGAVIGSDGYGYATDAEGCHVKRPQVGIVRIEDDVEIGANTTIDRAAFGTTWIRSGAKIDNLVQIGHNVVVGENSLIVAQVGISGSVTLGRNVVMGGQAGTAGHVKIGDRAMVAARGECIVMLPRVQRSEEHRQCLYINGPRPVLFSQNCRSCGEK
;
A
#
# COMPACT_ATOMS: atom_id res chain seq x y z
N MET A 1 23.50 3.09 8.56
CA MET A 1 22.39 2.48 9.30
C MET A 1 22.86 2.30 10.73
N VAL A 2 22.17 2.89 11.70
CA VAL A 2 22.42 2.58 13.13
C VAL A 2 21.93 1.16 13.33
N GLU A 3 22.79 0.23 13.74
CA GLU A 3 22.39 -1.15 14.06
C GLU A 3 21.46 -1.11 15.28
N LYS A 4 20.16 -1.28 15.04
CA LYS A 4 19.14 -1.32 16.09
C LYS A 4 19.13 -2.72 16.69
N GLU A 5 19.68 -2.88 17.89
CA GLU A 5 19.53 -4.11 18.67
C GLU A 5 18.29 -4.01 19.56
N VAL A 6 17.40 -5.01 19.48
CA VAL A 6 16.16 -5.05 20.27
C VAL A 6 16.03 -6.39 20.97
N LEU A 7 15.63 -6.39 22.25
CA LEU A 7 15.41 -7.62 23.00
C LEU A 7 14.14 -8.34 22.51
N VAL A 8 14.17 -9.67 22.50
CA VAL A 8 12.99 -10.49 22.12
C VAL A 8 11.78 -10.15 22.97
N GLU A 9 11.95 -9.86 24.25
CA GLU A 9 10.84 -9.47 25.13
C GLU A 9 10.13 -8.20 24.70
N VAL A 10 10.89 -7.18 24.27
CA VAL A 10 10.33 -5.94 23.74
C VAL A 10 9.53 -6.21 22.46
N LEU A 11 10.06 -7.06 21.58
CA LEU A 11 9.38 -7.45 20.33
C LEU A 11 8.11 -8.26 20.60
N ALA A 12 8.11 -9.13 21.62
CA ALA A 12 6.95 -9.91 22.02
C ALA A 12 5.84 -9.01 22.57
N ASP A 13 6.17 -8.05 23.44
CA ASP A 13 5.22 -7.09 24.01
C ASP A 13 4.53 -6.26 22.92
N MET A 14 5.26 -5.84 21.88
CA MET A 14 4.71 -5.09 20.74
C MET A 14 3.56 -5.81 20.02
N VAL A 15 3.57 -7.14 20.03
CA VAL A 15 2.57 -7.98 19.33
C VAL A 15 1.66 -8.73 20.28
N GLY A 16 1.75 -8.44 21.59
CA GLY A 16 1.01 -9.16 22.63
C GLY A 16 1.34 -10.66 22.67
N GLY A 17 2.57 -11.03 22.30
CA GLY A 17 3.03 -12.41 22.21
C GLY A 17 3.52 -12.96 23.54
N ARG A 18 3.27 -14.25 23.79
CA ARG A 18 3.82 -14.96 24.95
C ARG A 18 5.22 -15.47 24.64
N ILE A 19 6.19 -15.14 25.47
CA ILE A 19 7.56 -15.62 25.33
C ILE A 19 7.69 -17.03 25.92
N SER A 20 8.47 -17.89 25.25
CA SER A 20 8.96 -19.17 25.77
C SER A 20 10.45 -19.28 25.51
N GLY A 21 11.27 -19.42 26.56
CA GLY A 21 12.74 -19.37 26.48
C GLY A 21 13.31 -18.04 26.97
N ASP A 22 14.53 -17.70 26.55
CA ASP A 22 15.25 -16.50 26.99
C ASP A 22 14.80 -15.23 26.24
N GLY A 23 14.00 -14.39 26.88
CA GLY A 23 13.53 -13.11 26.33
C GLY A 23 14.61 -12.02 26.20
N SER A 24 15.79 -12.22 26.80
CA SER A 24 16.89 -11.24 26.80
C SER A 24 17.80 -11.34 25.56
N VAL A 25 17.53 -12.29 24.67
CA VAL A 25 18.23 -12.42 23.38
C VAL A 25 18.04 -11.15 22.55
N ARG A 26 19.13 -10.66 21.96
CA ARG A 26 19.11 -9.46 21.09
C ARG A 26 18.94 -9.83 19.63
N ILE A 27 18.03 -9.14 18.98
CA ILE A 27 17.73 -9.24 17.56
C ILE A 27 18.23 -7.99 16.84
N ARG A 28 18.92 -8.18 15.73
CA ARG A 28 19.41 -7.11 14.84
C ARG A 28 18.70 -7.09 13.50
N GLY A 29 18.20 -8.24 13.05
CA GLY A 29 17.65 -8.41 11.73
C GLY A 29 16.42 -9.29 11.70
N PHE A 30 15.84 -9.39 10.51
CA PHE A 30 14.69 -10.23 10.25
C PHE A 30 14.91 -10.95 8.92
N ALA A 31 14.72 -12.26 8.91
CA ALA A 31 15.04 -13.08 7.73
C ALA A 31 14.12 -14.30 7.62
N SER A 32 14.06 -14.92 6.44
CA SER A 32 13.35 -16.19 6.25
C SER A 32 14.03 -17.31 7.02
N LEU A 33 13.29 -18.37 7.35
CA LEU A 33 13.80 -19.45 8.20
C LEU A 33 15.09 -20.09 7.67
N ASP A 34 15.22 -20.21 6.35
CA ASP A 34 16.36 -20.78 5.65
C ASP A 34 17.59 -19.84 5.57
N GLN A 35 17.39 -18.53 5.70
CA GLN A 35 18.44 -17.52 5.60
C GLN A 35 18.81 -16.87 6.94
N ALA A 36 17.95 -17.00 7.96
CA ALA A 36 18.14 -16.38 9.26
C ALA A 36 19.44 -16.82 9.92
N GLY A 37 20.28 -15.84 10.24
CA GLY A 37 21.51 -15.99 10.99
C GLY A 37 21.31 -15.86 12.51
N PRO A 38 22.41 -15.95 13.26
CA PRO A 38 22.39 -16.01 14.73
C PRO A 38 21.96 -14.72 15.43
N THR A 39 21.66 -13.65 14.70
CA THR A 39 21.15 -12.37 15.21
C THR A 39 19.77 -12.01 14.64
N ASP A 40 19.20 -12.89 13.83
CA ASP A 40 17.96 -12.61 13.11
C ASP A 40 16.77 -13.27 13.80
N MET A 41 15.66 -12.56 13.80
CA MET A 41 14.36 -13.16 14.08
C MET A 41 13.76 -13.70 12.79
N SER A 42 13.05 -14.82 12.90
CA SER A 42 12.26 -15.37 11.79
C SER A 42 10.87 -15.76 12.27
N PHE A 43 10.04 -16.29 11.39
CA PHE A 43 8.68 -16.67 11.74
C PHE A 43 8.21 -17.93 11.02
N LEU A 44 7.34 -18.68 11.70
CA LEU A 44 6.66 -19.85 11.19
C LEU A 44 5.16 -19.59 11.24
N VAL A 45 4.45 -19.73 10.12
CA VAL A 45 3.00 -19.51 10.08
C VAL A 45 2.21 -20.78 10.38
N LYS A 46 2.69 -21.93 9.89
CA LYS A 46 1.96 -23.21 9.94
C LYS A 46 2.70 -24.22 10.82
N LYS A 47 1.98 -24.82 11.77
CA LYS A 47 2.52 -25.86 12.68
C LYS A 47 3.10 -27.07 11.95
N LYS A 48 2.59 -27.43 10.77
CA LYS A 48 3.09 -28.60 10.02
C LYS A 48 4.54 -28.44 9.54
N ASP A 49 5.05 -27.21 9.51
CA ASP A 49 6.37 -26.88 8.99
C ASP A 49 7.41 -26.73 10.13
N LEU A 50 7.12 -27.24 11.33
CA LEU A 50 7.96 -27.13 12.54
C LEU A 50 9.40 -27.64 12.36
N GLU A 51 9.61 -28.65 11.51
CA GLU A 51 10.95 -29.17 11.23
C GLU A 51 11.90 -28.11 10.65
N LEU A 52 11.37 -27.07 9.99
CA LEU A 52 12.16 -25.94 9.48
C LEU A 52 12.81 -25.11 10.61
N LEU A 53 12.23 -25.10 11.81
CA LEU A 53 12.84 -24.42 12.96
C LEU A 53 14.14 -25.11 13.39
N LYS A 54 14.23 -26.44 13.23
CA LYS A 54 15.41 -27.22 13.65
C LYS A 54 16.63 -26.93 12.77
N THR A 55 16.41 -26.68 11.48
CA THR A 55 17.49 -26.40 10.52
C THR A 55 17.84 -24.91 10.42
N SER A 56 16.94 -24.02 10.85
CA SER A 56 17.20 -22.58 10.88
C SER A 56 18.32 -22.23 11.84
N LYS A 57 19.12 -21.20 11.50
CA LYS A 57 20.15 -20.62 12.38
C LYS A 57 19.67 -19.33 13.06
N GLY A 58 18.39 -18.99 12.94
CA GLY A 58 17.76 -17.83 13.57
C GLY A 58 17.91 -17.81 15.08
N ALA A 59 18.01 -16.60 15.64
CA ALA A 59 18.16 -16.36 17.07
C ALA A 59 16.86 -16.55 17.85
N ALA A 60 15.73 -16.18 17.25
CA ALA A 60 14.39 -16.25 17.84
C ALA A 60 13.33 -16.46 16.76
N PHE A 61 12.17 -17.02 17.14
CA PHE A 61 11.10 -17.32 16.19
C PHE A 61 9.72 -16.85 16.65
N ILE A 62 8.98 -16.22 15.75
CA ILE A 62 7.54 -15.98 15.92
C ILE A 62 6.79 -17.23 15.47
N VAL A 63 5.91 -17.77 16.31
CA VAL A 63 5.22 -19.05 16.05
C VAL A 63 3.74 -19.00 16.46
N PRO A 64 2.86 -19.86 15.90
CA PRO A 64 1.47 -19.90 16.31
C PRO A 64 1.31 -20.56 17.68
N GLU A 65 0.20 -20.27 18.36
CA GLU A 65 -0.20 -20.94 19.60
C GLU A 65 -0.15 -22.47 19.51
N GLY A 66 0.32 -23.15 20.56
CA GLY A 66 0.44 -24.61 20.61
C GLY A 66 1.66 -25.18 19.89
N VAL A 67 2.64 -24.34 19.57
CA VAL A 67 4.03 -24.75 19.35
C VAL A 67 4.75 -24.71 20.68
N GLU A 68 5.45 -25.80 21.01
CA GLU A 68 6.28 -25.90 22.22
C GLU A 68 7.73 -25.55 21.92
N SER A 69 8.41 -24.95 22.90
CA SER A 69 9.84 -24.69 22.81
C SER A 69 10.60 -25.95 23.19
N ASP A 70 11.66 -26.26 22.44
CA ASP A 70 12.66 -27.26 22.84
C ASP A 70 13.69 -26.69 23.83
N GLY A 71 13.52 -25.42 24.25
CA GLY A 71 14.41 -24.70 25.14
C GLY A 71 15.68 -24.18 24.46
N SER A 72 15.92 -24.49 23.18
CA SER A 72 17.15 -24.08 22.48
C SER A 72 17.18 -22.59 22.18
N ARG A 73 16.04 -22.03 21.76
CA ARG A 73 15.89 -20.64 21.29
C ARG A 73 14.55 -20.07 21.74
N PRO A 74 14.49 -18.75 22.02
CA PRO A 74 13.25 -18.12 22.41
C PRO A 74 12.21 -18.11 21.29
N LEU A 75 10.96 -18.35 21.69
CA LEU A 75 9.78 -18.29 20.84
C LEU A 75 8.88 -17.14 21.28
N VAL A 76 8.37 -16.37 20.31
CA VAL A 76 7.28 -15.41 20.49
C VAL A 76 6.00 -16.04 19.96
N ILE A 77 5.15 -16.49 20.87
CA ILE A 77 3.95 -17.26 20.57
C ILE A 77 2.76 -16.31 20.44
N VAL A 78 2.12 -16.31 19.26
CA VAL A 78 1.03 -15.40 18.93
C VAL A 78 -0.10 -16.13 18.21
N ARG A 79 -1.28 -15.51 18.15
CA ARG A 79 -2.43 -16.03 17.38
C ARG A 79 -2.21 -15.95 15.87
N ASP A 80 -1.61 -14.86 15.39
CA ASP A 80 -1.33 -14.63 13.97
C ASP A 80 0.16 -14.31 13.77
N PRO A 81 1.00 -15.33 13.48
CA PRO A 81 2.42 -15.14 13.27
C PRO A 81 2.75 -14.24 12.08
N TYR A 82 1.90 -14.21 11.05
CA TYR A 82 2.17 -13.42 9.86
C TYR A 82 1.97 -11.92 10.14
N LEU A 83 0.88 -11.58 10.85
CA LEU A 83 0.65 -10.21 11.30
C LEU A 83 1.75 -9.74 12.27
N ALA A 84 2.11 -10.56 13.26
CA ALA A 84 3.16 -10.24 14.20
C ALA A 84 4.52 -10.04 13.51
N ALA A 85 4.85 -10.92 12.56
CA ALA A 85 6.05 -10.79 11.74
C ALA A 85 6.05 -9.46 10.96
N ALA A 86 4.95 -9.08 10.33
CA ALA A 86 4.87 -7.80 9.61
C ALA A 86 5.12 -6.59 10.52
N ILE A 87 4.56 -6.59 11.74
CA ILE A 87 4.74 -5.51 12.73
C ILE A 87 6.21 -5.44 13.19
N ILE A 88 6.76 -6.57 13.63
CA ILE A 88 8.14 -6.65 14.15
C ILE A 88 9.16 -6.33 13.06
N HIS A 89 8.99 -6.91 11.87
CA HIS A 89 9.86 -6.67 10.73
C HIS A 89 9.89 -5.18 10.36
N SER A 90 8.72 -4.54 10.31
CA SER A 90 8.61 -3.09 10.03
C SER A 90 9.31 -2.26 11.11
N TYR A 91 9.24 -2.66 12.39
CA TYR A 91 9.90 -1.94 13.48
C TYR A 91 11.42 -2.07 13.49
N ILE A 92 11.93 -3.26 13.15
CA ILE A 92 13.37 -3.52 13.06
C ILE A 92 13.97 -2.75 11.90
N LEU A 93 13.32 -2.75 10.73
CA LEU A 93 13.82 -2.07 9.53
C LEU A 93 13.50 -0.57 9.48
N ARG A 94 12.69 -0.06 10.41
CA ARG A 94 12.36 1.38 10.44
C ARG A 94 13.62 2.20 10.71
N GLU A 95 14.02 2.96 9.71
CA GLU A 95 15.00 4.03 9.88
C GLU A 95 14.33 5.23 10.58
N GLU A 96 15.05 5.84 11.52
CA GLU A 96 14.60 7.10 12.12
C GLU A 96 14.75 8.21 11.09
N PHE A 97 13.72 9.06 10.97
CA PHE A 97 13.78 10.22 10.10
C PHE A 97 14.95 11.12 10.49
N GLN A 98 15.76 11.49 9.51
CA GLN A 98 16.84 12.46 9.65
C GLN A 98 16.58 13.61 8.69
N ALA A 99 16.50 14.83 9.23
CA ALA A 99 16.31 16.03 8.42
C ALA A 99 17.59 16.32 7.63
N GLY A 100 17.52 16.24 6.30
CA GLY A 100 18.60 16.58 5.37
C GLY A 100 18.52 18.01 4.83
N GLY A 101 17.42 18.73 5.12
CA GLY A 101 17.16 20.05 4.55
C GLY A 101 16.85 20.00 3.06
N ILE A 102 16.91 21.15 2.41
CA ILE A 102 16.69 21.28 0.96
C ILE A 102 18.04 21.21 0.26
N HIS A 103 18.23 20.23 -0.63
CA HIS A 103 19.45 20.13 -1.42
C HIS A 103 19.62 21.36 -2.31
N SER A 104 20.86 21.87 -2.46
CA SER A 104 21.20 23.06 -3.27
C SER A 104 20.90 22.97 -4.78
N ARG A 105 20.43 21.81 -5.25
CA ARG A 105 20.07 21.53 -6.64
C ARG A 105 18.58 21.26 -6.80
N ALA A 106 17.80 21.44 -5.74
CA ALA A 106 16.35 21.48 -5.83
C ALA A 106 15.92 22.88 -6.27
N PHE A 107 14.84 22.94 -7.04
CA PHE A 107 14.14 24.17 -7.36
C PHE A 107 12.91 24.29 -6.47
N VAL A 108 12.72 25.46 -5.86
CA VAL A 108 11.55 25.77 -5.03
C VAL A 108 10.90 27.02 -5.57
N GLY A 109 9.63 26.90 -5.97
CA GLY A 109 8.81 28.00 -6.46
C GLY A 109 8.46 29.03 -5.38
N GLU A 110 7.66 30.02 -5.79
CA GLU A 110 7.31 31.15 -4.94
C GLU A 110 6.22 30.78 -3.91
N ASN A 111 6.23 31.45 -2.76
CA ASN A 111 5.21 31.34 -1.72
C ASN A 111 4.99 29.91 -1.19
N CYS A 112 6.03 29.07 -1.19
CA CYS A 112 5.99 27.74 -0.60
C CYS A 112 6.07 27.78 0.93
N GLU A 113 5.29 26.92 1.59
CA GLU A 113 5.30 26.71 3.03
C GLU A 113 5.92 25.35 3.35
N ILE A 114 7.21 25.33 3.68
CA ILE A 114 7.98 24.09 3.86
C ILE A 114 8.50 24.02 5.29
N SER A 115 8.20 22.91 5.99
CA SER A 115 8.75 22.64 7.32
C SER A 115 10.28 22.61 7.33
N ARG A 116 10.90 22.88 8.49
CA ARG A 116 12.36 22.75 8.68
C ARG A 116 12.80 21.29 8.86
N GLU A 117 11.91 20.43 9.32
CA GLU A 117 12.16 19.00 9.52
C GLU A 117 11.86 18.23 8.24
N ILE A 118 12.64 18.44 7.18
CA ILE A 118 12.42 17.82 5.86
C ILE A 118 13.71 17.29 5.28
N THR A 119 13.58 16.48 4.23
CA THR A 119 14.68 16.06 3.36
C THR A 119 14.21 16.17 1.91
N ILE A 120 14.78 17.11 1.14
CA ILE A 120 14.49 17.28 -0.29
C ILE A 120 15.76 17.03 -1.09
N GLY A 121 15.73 16.00 -1.93
CA GLY A 121 16.85 15.53 -2.74
C GLY A 121 17.22 16.45 -3.92
N PRO A 122 18.33 16.15 -4.61
CA PRO A 122 18.76 16.91 -5.77
C PRO A 122 17.77 16.78 -6.93
N MET A 123 17.67 17.83 -7.76
CA MET A 123 16.82 17.87 -8.96
C MET A 123 15.32 17.71 -8.67
N VAL A 124 14.89 17.86 -7.42
CA VAL A 124 13.48 18.03 -7.10
C VAL A 124 13.02 19.39 -7.62
N VAL A 125 11.81 19.43 -8.18
CA VAL A 125 11.14 20.67 -8.59
C VAL A 125 9.86 20.80 -7.79
N LEU A 126 9.75 21.86 -6.99
CA LEU A 126 8.50 22.30 -6.39
C LEU A 126 7.99 23.52 -7.15
N GLY A 127 6.74 23.47 -7.60
CA GLY A 127 6.02 24.61 -8.15
C GLY A 127 5.72 25.68 -7.10
N ASP A 128 4.84 26.60 -7.44
CA ASP A 128 4.46 27.69 -6.56
C ASP A 128 3.40 27.26 -5.54
N ARG A 129 3.39 27.90 -4.37
CA ARG A 129 2.37 27.73 -3.32
C ARG A 129 2.25 26.28 -2.82
N VAL A 130 3.35 25.54 -2.87
CA VAL A 130 3.42 24.16 -2.34
C VAL A 130 3.52 24.20 -0.83
N THR A 131 2.72 23.36 -0.15
CA THR A 131 2.79 23.17 1.30
C THR A 131 3.35 21.80 1.62
N VAL A 132 4.38 21.73 2.47
CA VAL A 132 5.03 20.48 2.89
C VAL A 132 5.13 20.42 4.41
N GLY A 133 4.51 19.38 4.98
CA GLY A 133 4.52 19.06 6.40
C GLY A 133 5.88 18.64 6.95
N LYS A 134 5.87 18.14 8.20
CA LYS A 134 7.06 17.71 8.94
C LYS A 134 7.45 16.29 8.60
N LYS A 135 8.73 15.98 8.75
CA LYS A 135 9.33 14.66 8.54
C LYS A 135 9.06 14.07 7.15
N VAL A 136 8.91 14.94 6.16
CA VAL A 136 8.71 14.54 4.77
C VAL A 136 10.05 14.35 4.09
N THR A 137 10.18 13.23 3.37
CA THR A 137 11.31 12.95 2.48
C THR A 137 10.84 12.94 1.04
N ILE A 138 11.47 13.77 0.21
CA ILE A 138 11.26 13.86 -1.24
C ILE A 138 12.57 13.50 -1.91
N GLU A 139 12.63 12.34 -2.56
CA GLU A 139 13.84 11.85 -3.23
C GLU A 139 14.11 12.56 -4.56
N ALA A 140 15.25 12.25 -5.18
CA ALA A 140 15.75 12.95 -6.35
C ALA A 140 14.79 12.89 -7.57
N GLY A 141 14.75 13.98 -8.33
CA GLY A 141 14.01 14.05 -9.60
C GLY A 141 12.48 14.08 -9.47
N VAL A 142 11.93 14.17 -8.25
CA VAL A 142 10.48 14.33 -8.04
C VAL A 142 10.03 15.71 -8.56
N VAL A 143 8.89 15.73 -9.25
CA VAL A 143 8.24 16.96 -9.72
C VAL A 143 6.92 17.15 -8.98
N ILE A 144 6.77 18.28 -8.29
CA ILE A 144 5.56 18.67 -7.59
C ILE A 144 5.05 19.97 -8.23
N GLY A 145 3.81 19.91 -8.70
CA GLY A 145 3.11 21.02 -9.34
C GLY A 145 2.67 22.11 -8.38
N ASN A 146 2.01 23.13 -8.91
CA ASN A 146 1.54 24.27 -8.13
C ASN A 146 0.42 23.89 -7.17
N ASP A 147 0.29 24.60 -6.05
CA ASP A 147 -0.83 24.44 -5.10
C ASP A 147 -0.97 23.02 -4.52
N VAL A 148 0.11 22.22 -4.55
CA VAL A 148 0.12 20.88 -3.96
C VAL A 148 0.29 20.97 -2.45
N THR A 149 -0.46 20.15 -1.72
CA THR A 149 -0.34 20.01 -0.26
C THR A 149 0.13 18.60 0.08
N ILE A 150 1.17 18.49 0.92
CA ILE A 150 1.73 17.23 1.43
C ILE A 150 1.73 17.27 2.95
N GLY A 151 1.03 16.32 3.58
CA GLY A 151 0.99 16.17 5.04
C GLY A 151 2.29 15.62 5.65
N ASP A 152 2.25 15.32 6.94
CA ASP A 152 3.42 14.92 7.71
C ASP A 152 3.87 13.48 7.39
N GLU A 153 5.15 13.18 7.62
CA GLU A 153 5.74 11.83 7.56
C GLU A 153 5.57 11.12 6.20
N CYS A 154 5.43 11.88 5.12
CA CYS A 154 5.34 11.32 3.76
C CYS A 154 6.72 10.94 3.21
N LEU A 155 6.74 9.90 2.37
CA LEU A 155 7.91 9.48 1.60
C LEU A 155 7.57 9.47 0.11
N ILE A 156 8.11 10.42 -0.64
CA ILE A 156 7.92 10.53 -2.09
C ILE A 156 9.21 10.11 -2.77
N LYS A 157 9.19 8.96 -3.43
CA LYS A 157 10.38 8.34 -4.01
C LYS A 157 10.68 8.85 -5.41
N SER A 158 11.91 8.56 -5.83
CA SER A 158 12.57 9.20 -6.96
C SER A 158 11.74 9.21 -8.25
N ASN A 159 11.78 10.32 -8.98
CA ASN A 159 11.10 10.52 -10.27
C ASN A 159 9.57 10.38 -10.25
N ALA A 160 8.91 10.42 -9.09
CA ALA A 160 7.46 10.55 -9.04
C ALA A 160 7.01 11.97 -9.48
N THR A 161 5.79 12.09 -10.02
CA THR A 161 5.18 13.36 -10.41
C THR A 161 3.86 13.56 -9.67
N ILE A 162 3.69 14.71 -9.01
CA ILE A 162 2.45 15.11 -8.34
C ILE A 162 1.97 16.41 -9.00
N CYS A 163 0.88 16.34 -9.77
CA CYS A 163 0.36 17.47 -10.54
C CYS A 163 -0.43 18.46 -9.68
N ASP A 164 -0.64 19.64 -10.25
CA ASP A 164 -1.19 20.84 -9.60
C ASP A 164 -2.46 20.59 -8.76
N GLY A 165 -2.54 21.20 -7.58
CA GLY A 165 -3.71 21.15 -6.71
C GLY A 165 -3.98 19.79 -6.05
N SER A 166 -3.10 18.80 -6.22
CA SER A 166 -3.23 17.52 -5.53
C SER A 166 -3.02 17.67 -4.02
N ILE A 167 -3.78 16.91 -3.23
CA ILE A 167 -3.74 16.96 -1.76
C ILE A 167 -3.39 15.58 -1.23
N LEU A 168 -2.28 15.48 -0.52
CA LEU A 168 -1.81 14.28 0.16
C LEU A 168 -1.92 14.47 1.67
N GLY A 169 -2.49 13.47 2.35
CA GLY A 169 -2.53 13.36 3.81
C GLY A 169 -1.15 13.04 4.39
N SER A 170 -1.14 12.43 5.58
CA SER A 170 0.09 12.09 6.31
C SER A 170 0.47 10.62 6.14
N ARG A 171 1.77 10.28 6.27
CA ARG A 171 2.30 8.92 6.15
C ARG A 171 1.99 8.26 4.80
N VAL A 172 1.88 9.09 3.75
CA VAL A 172 1.71 8.63 2.37
C VAL A 172 3.05 8.20 1.80
N ILE A 173 3.09 7.03 1.17
CA ILE A 173 4.27 6.54 0.45
C ILE A 173 3.96 6.49 -1.05
N ILE A 174 4.78 7.16 -1.85
CA ILE A 174 4.71 7.13 -3.30
C ILE A 174 5.99 6.54 -3.85
N GLN A 175 5.88 5.40 -4.54
CA GLN A 175 7.01 4.69 -5.12
C GLN A 175 7.48 5.35 -6.44
N PRO A 176 8.69 4.99 -6.95
CA PRO A 176 9.28 5.66 -8.10
C PRO A 176 8.41 5.67 -9.36
N GLY A 177 8.44 6.78 -10.08
CA GLY A 177 7.78 6.94 -11.38
C GLY A 177 6.24 7.01 -11.35
N ALA A 178 5.61 6.96 -10.17
CA ALA A 178 4.16 7.16 -10.06
C ALA A 178 3.77 8.58 -10.47
N VAL A 179 2.59 8.72 -11.10
CA VAL A 179 2.04 10.00 -11.56
C VAL A 179 0.67 10.23 -10.92
N ILE A 180 0.56 11.31 -10.16
CA ILE A 180 -0.64 11.68 -9.42
C ILE A 180 -1.22 12.96 -10.01
N GLY A 181 -2.46 12.90 -10.49
CA GLY A 181 -3.20 14.06 -10.97
C GLY A 181 -3.00 14.39 -12.44
N SER A 182 -2.59 13.43 -13.27
CA SER A 182 -2.64 13.53 -14.74
C SER A 182 -4.06 13.77 -15.24
N ASP A 183 -4.19 14.33 -16.44
CA ASP A 183 -5.50 14.45 -17.09
C ASP A 183 -6.12 13.07 -17.32
N GLY A 184 -7.35 12.89 -16.81
CA GLY A 184 -8.18 11.73 -17.15
C GLY A 184 -8.55 11.64 -18.64
N TYR A 185 -8.91 10.43 -19.05
CA TYR A 185 -9.32 10.11 -20.41
C TYR A 185 -10.74 10.65 -20.74
N GLY A 186 -10.84 11.95 -21.03
CA GLY A 186 -12.10 12.62 -21.35
C GLY A 186 -12.12 13.24 -22.76
N TYR A 187 -12.91 12.66 -23.65
CA TYR A 187 -13.13 13.17 -25.01
C TYR A 187 -14.62 13.14 -25.36
N ALA A 188 -15.08 14.12 -26.13
CA ALA A 188 -16.37 14.09 -26.81
C ALA A 188 -16.12 13.81 -28.29
N THR A 189 -17.00 13.05 -28.94
CA THR A 189 -16.89 12.70 -30.36
C THR A 189 -18.03 13.37 -31.12
N ASP A 190 -17.71 14.11 -32.18
CA ASP A 190 -18.71 14.72 -33.06
C ASP A 190 -19.29 13.72 -34.08
N ALA A 191 -20.16 14.19 -34.98
CA ALA A 191 -20.84 13.35 -35.95
C ALA A 191 -19.88 12.78 -37.02
N GLU A 192 -18.76 13.47 -37.24
CA GLU A 192 -17.69 13.13 -38.18
C GLU A 192 -16.65 12.18 -37.58
N GLY A 193 -16.74 11.89 -36.28
CA GLY A 193 -15.83 11.00 -35.56
C GLY A 193 -14.58 11.69 -35.01
N CYS A 194 -14.51 13.02 -35.04
CA CYS A 194 -13.41 13.79 -34.48
C CYS A 194 -13.56 13.94 -32.96
N HIS A 195 -12.45 13.76 -32.24
CA HIS A 195 -12.42 13.78 -30.77
C HIS A 195 -11.98 15.14 -30.24
N VAL A 196 -12.82 15.77 -29.41
CA VAL A 196 -12.52 17.03 -28.73
C VAL A 196 -12.18 16.73 -27.28
N LYS A 197 -10.99 17.17 -26.84
CA LYS A 197 -10.54 17.00 -25.45
C LYS A 197 -11.49 17.73 -24.50
N ARG A 198 -11.96 17.02 -23.47
CA ARG A 198 -12.69 17.61 -22.35
C ARG A 198 -11.69 17.92 -21.23
N PRO A 199 -11.48 19.21 -20.87
CA PRO A 199 -10.59 19.59 -19.78
C PRO A 199 -10.95 18.89 -18.46
N GLN A 200 -9.92 18.52 -17.69
CA GLN A 200 -10.06 17.91 -16.38
C GLN A 200 -9.63 18.93 -15.33
N VAL A 201 -10.58 19.51 -14.61
CA VAL A 201 -10.34 20.66 -13.71
C VAL A 201 -10.43 20.28 -12.23
N GLY A 202 -10.75 19.02 -11.93
CA GLY A 202 -10.73 18.51 -10.57
C GLY A 202 -9.32 18.22 -10.06
N ILE A 203 -9.26 17.64 -8.87
CA ILE A 203 -8.02 17.31 -8.17
C ILE A 203 -7.94 15.82 -7.84
N VAL A 204 -6.78 15.39 -7.35
CA VAL A 204 -6.61 14.13 -6.63
C VAL A 204 -6.49 14.43 -5.13
N ARG A 205 -7.19 13.64 -4.31
CA ARG A 205 -7.03 13.65 -2.85
C ARG A 205 -6.62 12.26 -2.38
N ILE A 206 -5.51 12.19 -1.67
CA ILE A 206 -4.99 10.99 -1.03
C ILE A 206 -5.03 11.22 0.47
N GLU A 207 -5.68 10.33 1.22
CA GLU A 207 -5.72 10.39 2.68
C GLU A 207 -4.52 9.71 3.33
N ASP A 208 -4.53 9.68 4.66
CA ASP A 208 -3.46 9.15 5.48
C ASP A 208 -3.18 7.65 5.26
N ASP A 209 -1.93 7.25 5.48
CA ASP A 209 -1.49 5.85 5.49
C ASP A 209 -1.68 5.11 4.14
N VAL A 210 -1.81 5.86 3.04
CA VAL A 210 -1.92 5.31 1.69
C VAL A 210 -0.53 4.98 1.13
N GLU A 211 -0.41 3.86 0.42
CA GLU A 211 0.79 3.50 -0.34
C GLU A 211 0.46 3.32 -1.83
N ILE A 212 1.27 3.92 -2.69
CA ILE A 212 1.11 3.91 -4.15
C ILE A 212 2.37 3.33 -4.78
N GLY A 213 2.20 2.25 -5.54
CA GLY A 213 3.24 1.49 -6.20
C GLY A 213 3.91 2.23 -7.37
N ALA A 214 5.02 1.66 -7.83
CA ALA A 214 5.84 2.23 -8.87
C ALA A 214 5.10 2.28 -10.20
N ASN A 215 5.28 3.38 -10.93
CA ASN A 215 4.63 3.64 -12.22
C ASN A 215 3.10 3.50 -12.21
N THR A 216 2.47 3.67 -11.05
CA THR A 216 1.02 3.78 -10.94
C THR A 216 0.57 5.18 -11.31
N THR A 217 -0.55 5.26 -12.02
CA THR A 217 -1.14 6.50 -12.55
C THR A 217 -2.51 6.72 -11.92
N ILE A 218 -2.71 7.91 -11.35
CA ILE A 218 -3.99 8.33 -10.76
C ILE A 218 -4.44 9.61 -11.42
N ASP A 219 -5.50 9.52 -12.22
CA ASP A 219 -6.00 10.68 -12.94
C ASP A 219 -6.77 11.63 -12.02
N ARG A 220 -6.60 12.94 -12.24
CA ARG A 220 -7.48 13.94 -11.62
C ARG A 220 -8.90 13.77 -12.12
N ALA A 221 -9.84 14.22 -11.30
CA ALA A 221 -11.24 14.22 -11.67
C ALA A 221 -11.55 15.22 -12.80
N ALA A 222 -12.59 14.92 -13.59
CA ALA A 222 -13.13 15.90 -14.54
C ALA A 222 -13.62 17.15 -13.80
N PHE A 223 -14.41 16.90 -12.74
CA PHE A 223 -14.85 17.88 -11.75
C PHE A 223 -14.77 17.26 -10.37
N GLY A 224 -14.48 18.05 -9.34
CA GLY A 224 -14.39 17.56 -7.97
C GLY A 224 -13.10 16.78 -7.72
N THR A 225 -13.20 15.52 -7.30
CA THR A 225 -12.06 14.80 -6.70
C THR A 225 -12.03 13.32 -7.13
N THR A 226 -10.85 12.86 -7.55
CA THR A 226 -10.47 11.43 -7.48
C THR A 226 -9.91 11.19 -6.08
N TRP A 227 -10.49 10.26 -5.32
CA TRP A 227 -10.27 10.16 -3.88
C TRP A 227 -9.77 8.78 -3.46
N ILE A 228 -8.54 8.74 -2.95
CA ILE A 228 -7.94 7.54 -2.35
C ILE A 228 -8.03 7.68 -0.83
N ARG A 229 -8.86 6.85 -0.21
CA ARG A 229 -9.16 6.95 1.23
C ARG A 229 -8.15 6.18 2.07
N SER A 230 -8.15 6.49 3.36
CA SER A 230 -7.07 6.13 4.28
C SER A 230 -6.74 4.64 4.32
N GLY A 231 -5.46 4.33 4.40
CA GLY A 231 -4.94 2.96 4.53
C GLY A 231 -4.98 2.12 3.25
N ALA A 232 -5.48 2.65 2.13
CA ALA A 232 -5.48 1.92 0.86
C ALA A 232 -4.05 1.61 0.38
N LYS A 233 -3.84 0.42 -0.18
CA LYS A 233 -2.56 -0.02 -0.73
C LYS A 233 -2.74 -0.33 -2.21
N ILE A 234 -2.05 0.43 -3.04
CA ILE A 234 -2.12 0.34 -4.50
C ILE A 234 -0.75 -0.12 -4.98
N ASP A 235 -0.71 -1.27 -5.63
CA ASP A 235 0.52 -1.90 -6.12
C ASP A 235 1.00 -1.22 -7.42
N ASN A 236 2.04 -1.76 -8.04
CA ASN A 236 2.71 -1.21 -9.21
C ASN A 236 1.85 -1.30 -10.48
N LEU A 237 2.07 -0.36 -11.41
CA LEU A 237 1.44 -0.35 -12.74
C LEU A 237 -0.10 -0.37 -12.70
N VAL A 238 -0.70 0.19 -11.64
CA VAL A 238 -2.16 0.34 -11.56
C VAL A 238 -2.58 1.62 -12.29
N GLN A 239 -3.72 1.57 -12.97
CA GLN A 239 -4.40 2.76 -13.52
C GLN A 239 -5.66 3.04 -12.70
N ILE A 240 -5.74 4.25 -12.13
CA ILE A 240 -6.94 4.80 -11.49
C ILE A 240 -7.49 5.92 -12.37
N GLY A 241 -8.67 5.71 -12.96
CA GLY A 241 -9.33 6.72 -13.79
C GLY A 241 -9.87 7.92 -13.01
N HIS A 242 -10.31 8.93 -13.75
CA HIS A 242 -10.87 10.16 -13.19
C HIS A 242 -12.13 9.91 -12.35
N ASN A 243 -12.32 10.68 -11.27
CA ASN A 243 -13.49 10.59 -10.37
C ASN A 243 -13.63 9.26 -9.62
N VAL A 244 -12.61 8.40 -9.63
CA VAL A 244 -12.65 7.15 -8.86
C VAL A 244 -12.57 7.45 -7.36
N VAL A 245 -13.31 6.67 -6.57
CA VAL A 245 -13.18 6.63 -5.12
C VAL A 245 -12.68 5.24 -4.71
N VAL A 246 -11.51 5.18 -4.08
CA VAL A 246 -10.97 3.95 -3.48
C VAL A 246 -11.22 4.00 -1.98
N GLY A 247 -12.11 3.15 -1.47
CA GLY A 247 -12.47 3.11 -0.06
C GLY A 247 -11.35 2.61 0.86
N GLU A 248 -11.52 2.87 2.16
CA GLU A 248 -10.49 2.69 3.18
C GLU A 248 -9.94 1.27 3.23
N ASN A 249 -8.63 1.14 3.43
CA ASN A 249 -7.94 -0.15 3.59
C ASN A 249 -8.20 -1.16 2.45
N SER A 250 -8.50 -0.67 1.25
CA SER A 250 -8.64 -1.51 0.06
C SER A 250 -7.26 -1.85 -0.52
N LEU A 251 -7.15 -3.05 -1.09
CA LEU A 251 -5.94 -3.56 -1.70
C LEU A 251 -6.13 -3.66 -3.21
N ILE A 252 -5.33 -2.93 -3.97
CA ILE A 252 -5.37 -2.90 -5.43
C ILE A 252 -4.07 -3.49 -5.95
N VAL A 253 -4.11 -4.73 -6.43
CA VAL A 253 -2.91 -5.49 -6.83
C VAL A 253 -2.43 -5.06 -8.21
N ALA A 254 -1.17 -5.39 -8.56
CA ALA A 254 -0.50 -4.89 -9.75
C ALA A 254 -1.32 -5.05 -11.04
N GLN A 255 -1.18 -4.07 -11.93
CA GLN A 255 -1.80 -4.02 -13.26
C GLN A 255 -3.35 -4.01 -13.25
N VAL A 256 -3.97 -3.68 -12.12
CA VAL A 256 -5.41 -3.39 -12.08
C VAL A 256 -5.71 -2.10 -12.85
N GLY A 257 -6.79 -2.12 -13.65
CA GLY A 257 -7.32 -0.95 -14.33
C GLY A 257 -8.72 -0.59 -13.84
N ILE A 258 -8.89 0.59 -13.25
CA ILE A 258 -10.18 1.08 -12.76
C ILE A 258 -10.65 2.23 -13.65
N SER A 259 -11.74 2.01 -14.37
CA SER A 259 -12.36 3.02 -15.23
C SER A 259 -12.92 4.21 -14.44
N GLY A 260 -13.14 5.33 -15.11
CA GLY A 260 -13.61 6.56 -14.49
C GLY A 260 -14.95 6.42 -13.74
N SER A 261 -15.11 7.24 -12.70
CA SER A 261 -16.32 7.35 -11.87
C SER A 261 -16.73 6.07 -11.11
N VAL A 262 -15.79 5.15 -10.88
CA VAL A 262 -16.01 3.95 -10.07
C VAL A 262 -15.89 4.25 -8.58
N THR A 263 -16.68 3.58 -7.75
CA THR A 263 -16.57 3.66 -6.28
C THR A 263 -16.30 2.28 -5.71
N LEU A 264 -15.15 2.11 -5.07
CA LEU A 264 -14.84 0.96 -4.23
C LEU A 264 -15.18 1.29 -2.78
N GLY A 265 -15.90 0.40 -2.10
CA GLY A 265 -16.12 0.45 -0.66
C GLY A 265 -14.86 0.15 0.13
N ARG A 266 -14.99 0.03 1.45
CA ARG A 266 -13.84 -0.27 2.32
C ARG A 266 -13.42 -1.74 2.24
N ASN A 267 -12.12 -2.00 2.43
CA ASN A 267 -11.53 -3.33 2.45
C ASN A 267 -11.81 -4.14 1.18
N VAL A 268 -11.99 -3.49 0.04
CA VAL A 268 -12.12 -4.18 -1.26
C VAL A 268 -10.76 -4.74 -1.67
N VAL A 269 -10.74 -5.93 -2.27
CA VAL A 269 -9.52 -6.51 -2.84
C VAL A 269 -9.71 -6.66 -4.35
N MET A 270 -8.93 -5.91 -5.13
CA MET A 270 -8.83 -6.10 -6.58
C MET A 270 -7.59 -6.96 -6.87
N GLY A 271 -7.80 -8.19 -7.30
CA GLY A 271 -6.72 -9.10 -7.67
C GLY A 271 -5.94 -8.62 -8.89
N GLY A 272 -4.72 -9.11 -9.07
CA GLY A 272 -3.83 -8.63 -10.12
C GLY A 272 -4.46 -8.72 -11.51
N GLN A 273 -4.26 -7.68 -12.33
CA GLN A 273 -4.84 -7.56 -13.67
C GLN A 273 -6.38 -7.57 -13.71
N ALA A 274 -7.07 -7.33 -12.58
CA ALA A 274 -8.51 -7.14 -12.59
C ALA A 274 -8.89 -5.79 -13.23
N GLY A 275 -10.12 -5.69 -13.72
CA GLY A 275 -10.64 -4.50 -14.39
C GLY A 275 -12.03 -4.11 -13.91
N THR A 276 -12.43 -2.86 -14.16
CA THR A 276 -13.81 -2.42 -13.99
C THR A 276 -14.30 -1.63 -15.19
N ALA A 277 -15.58 -1.76 -15.53
CA ALA A 277 -16.27 -0.79 -16.37
C ALA A 277 -16.42 0.55 -15.61
N GLY A 278 -16.70 1.63 -16.34
CA GLY A 278 -16.94 2.96 -15.74
C GLY A 278 -18.23 2.99 -14.94
N HIS A 279 -18.33 3.92 -13.98
CA HIS A 279 -19.55 4.18 -13.20
C HIS A 279 -20.07 3.02 -12.34
N VAL A 280 -19.25 2.01 -12.07
CA VAL A 280 -19.61 0.87 -11.23
C VAL A 280 -19.38 1.17 -9.75
N LYS A 281 -20.20 0.57 -8.87
CA LYS A 281 -20.00 0.57 -7.41
C LYS A 281 -19.69 -0.84 -6.92
N ILE A 282 -18.59 -0.99 -6.17
CA ILE A 282 -18.18 -2.24 -5.55
C ILE A 282 -18.30 -2.08 -4.03
N GLY A 283 -19.19 -2.85 -3.40
CA GLY A 283 -19.47 -2.76 -1.97
C GLY A 283 -18.33 -3.22 -1.07
N ASP A 284 -18.40 -2.87 0.22
CA ASP A 284 -17.33 -3.20 1.18
C ASP A 284 -17.00 -4.69 1.21
N ARG A 285 -15.71 -4.98 1.42
CA ARG A 285 -15.14 -6.33 1.59
C ARG A 285 -15.33 -7.25 0.39
N ALA A 286 -15.80 -6.73 -0.74
CA ALA A 286 -15.85 -7.49 -1.97
C ALA A 286 -14.42 -7.80 -2.45
N MET A 287 -14.25 -8.94 -3.11
CA MET A 287 -12.99 -9.31 -3.76
C MET A 287 -13.26 -9.64 -5.22
N VAL A 288 -12.59 -8.93 -6.11
CA VAL A 288 -12.52 -9.27 -7.54
C VAL A 288 -11.29 -10.14 -7.73
N ALA A 289 -11.48 -11.35 -8.24
CA ALA A 289 -10.37 -12.27 -8.49
C ALA A 289 -9.37 -11.70 -9.51
N ALA A 290 -8.15 -12.23 -9.52
CA ALA A 290 -7.15 -11.87 -10.53
C ALA A 290 -7.72 -12.09 -11.94
N ARG A 291 -7.47 -11.13 -12.84
CA ARG A 291 -8.03 -11.09 -14.21
C ARG A 291 -9.56 -11.11 -14.30
N GLY A 292 -10.27 -10.80 -13.20
CA GLY A 292 -11.72 -10.63 -13.22
C GLY A 292 -12.13 -9.23 -13.70
N GLU A 293 -13.30 -9.11 -14.34
CA GLU A 293 -13.83 -7.83 -14.79
C GLU A 293 -15.16 -7.48 -14.11
N CYS A 294 -15.22 -6.32 -13.45
CA CYS A 294 -16.44 -5.86 -12.81
C CYS A 294 -17.23 -4.89 -13.71
N ILE A 295 -18.28 -5.39 -14.37
CA ILE A 295 -19.12 -4.62 -15.29
C ILE A 295 -20.49 -4.22 -14.71
N VAL A 296 -20.84 -4.71 -13.52
CA VAL A 296 -22.09 -4.41 -12.81
C VAL A 296 -21.82 -4.07 -11.34
N MET A 297 -22.77 -3.43 -10.68
CA MET A 297 -22.63 -3.12 -9.25
C MET A 297 -22.50 -4.38 -8.41
N LEU A 298 -21.56 -4.38 -7.46
CA LEU A 298 -21.38 -5.45 -6.49
C LEU A 298 -21.89 -5.02 -5.11
N PRO A 299 -22.71 -5.84 -4.44
CA PRO A 299 -23.19 -5.53 -3.09
C PRO A 299 -22.08 -5.71 -2.05
N ARG A 300 -22.34 -5.23 -0.83
CA ARG A 300 -21.48 -5.40 0.35
C ARG A 300 -21.47 -6.86 0.82
N VAL A 301 -20.30 -7.39 1.17
CA VAL A 301 -20.15 -8.75 1.72
C VAL A 301 -20.30 -8.75 3.25
N GLN A 302 -21.21 -9.55 3.82
CA GLN A 302 -21.44 -9.62 5.28
C GLN A 302 -20.40 -10.50 6.00
N ARG A 303 -20.16 -10.21 7.29
CA ARG A 303 -19.06 -10.80 8.09
C ARG A 303 -19.23 -12.29 8.44
N SER A 304 -20.44 -12.84 8.27
CA SER A 304 -20.79 -14.21 8.68
C SER A 304 -20.33 -15.30 7.71
N GLU A 305 -19.77 -14.95 6.56
CA GLU A 305 -19.22 -15.92 5.61
C GLU A 305 -17.71 -16.05 5.85
N GLU A 306 -17.32 -17.03 6.67
CA GLU A 306 -15.94 -17.45 6.76
C GLU A 306 -15.40 -17.79 5.36
N HIS A 307 -14.29 -17.15 4.99
CA HIS A 307 -13.46 -17.35 3.79
C HIS A 307 -13.94 -16.69 2.47
N ARG A 308 -13.44 -15.46 2.26
CA ARG A 308 -12.97 -14.90 0.98
C ARG A 308 -13.83 -15.30 -0.23
N GLN A 309 -14.90 -14.54 -0.46
CA GLN A 309 -15.65 -14.59 -1.72
C GLN A 309 -14.81 -13.95 -2.83
N CYS A 310 -14.07 -14.76 -3.58
CA CYS A 310 -13.56 -14.35 -4.88
C CYS A 310 -14.74 -14.29 -5.85
N LEU A 311 -15.14 -13.11 -6.31
CA LEU A 311 -16.01 -13.03 -7.48
C LEU A 311 -15.14 -13.18 -8.72
N TYR A 312 -15.41 -14.22 -9.50
CA TYR A 312 -14.96 -14.32 -10.88
C TYR A 312 -16.14 -13.95 -11.75
N ILE A 313 -16.06 -12.81 -12.44
CA ILE A 313 -17.04 -12.40 -13.44
C ILE A 313 -16.34 -12.54 -14.78
N ASN A 314 -16.58 -13.67 -15.43
CA ASN A 314 -16.24 -13.87 -16.84
C ASN A 314 -17.47 -14.52 -17.51
N GLY A 315 -18.62 -13.86 -17.37
CA GLY A 315 -19.93 -14.33 -17.84
C GLY A 315 -21.11 -13.48 -17.33
N PRO A 316 -22.32 -13.63 -17.90
CA PRO A 316 -23.49 -12.77 -17.65
C PRO A 316 -24.12 -12.91 -16.25
N ARG A 317 -23.56 -13.75 -15.37
CA ARG A 317 -23.99 -13.88 -13.97
C ARG A 317 -22.76 -13.83 -13.05
N PRO A 318 -22.78 -13.02 -11.98
CA PRO A 318 -21.72 -13.03 -10.99
C PRO A 318 -21.65 -14.40 -10.31
N VAL A 319 -20.47 -15.02 -10.31
CA VAL A 319 -20.23 -16.29 -9.61
C VAL A 319 -19.43 -16.00 -8.34
N LEU A 320 -20.06 -16.23 -7.19
CA LEU A 320 -19.44 -16.18 -5.87
C LEU A 320 -18.64 -17.46 -5.65
N PHE A 321 -17.31 -17.39 -5.57
CA PHE A 321 -16.47 -18.52 -5.17
C PHE A 321 -15.95 -18.32 -3.76
N SER A 322 -16.17 -19.28 -2.86
CA SER A 322 -15.45 -19.34 -1.58
C SER A 322 -14.08 -20.00 -1.77
N GLN A 323 -13.07 -19.55 -1.03
CA GLN A 323 -11.71 -20.11 -1.11
C GLN A 323 -11.58 -21.60 -0.72
N ASN A 324 -12.65 -22.25 -0.26
CA ASN A 324 -12.69 -23.69 -0.01
C ASN A 324 -13.21 -24.51 -1.21
N CYS A 325 -13.45 -23.90 -2.36
CA CYS A 325 -13.88 -24.61 -3.55
C CYS A 325 -12.71 -25.41 -4.16
N ARG A 326 -12.59 -26.69 -3.79
CA ARG A 326 -11.64 -27.66 -4.39
C ARG A 326 -12.00 -28.07 -5.83
N SER A 327 -13.00 -27.46 -6.46
CA SER A 327 -13.45 -27.81 -7.81
C SER A 327 -13.19 -26.65 -8.78
N CYS A 328 -11.92 -26.44 -9.13
CA CYS A 328 -11.55 -25.78 -10.41
C CYS A 328 -11.46 -26.78 -11.57
N GLY A 329 -11.95 -28.01 -11.39
CA GLY A 329 -12.23 -28.96 -12.46
C GLY A 329 -13.69 -29.36 -12.36
N GLU A 330 -14.41 -29.27 -13.47
CA GLU A 330 -15.84 -29.55 -13.63
C GLU A 330 -16.81 -28.44 -13.19
N LYS A 331 -16.99 -27.43 -14.05
CA LYS A 331 -18.22 -27.20 -14.84
C LYS A 331 -18.13 -25.90 -15.62
#